data_AF-A0A961JTD4-F1
#
_entry.id   AF-A0A961JTD4-F1
#
_cell.length_a   1.000
_cell.length_b   1.000
_cell.length_c   1.000
_cell.angle_alpha   90.00
_cell.angle_beta   90.00
_cell.angle_gamma   90.00
#
_symmetry.space_group_name_H-M   'P 1'
#
loop_
_entity.id
_entity.type
_entity.pdbx_description
1 polymer ?
#
loop_
_entity_poly.entity_id
_entity_poly.type
_entity_poly.pdbx_seq_one_letter_code
_entity_poly.pdbx_strand_id
1 'polypeptide(L)'
;MPRDSARLRILAITLASGLSGALLYSHTGGQISGQPVWLITGGLYAAMIGLCAIVIFRFFPRFGPFLGYTSATRLMLATTCALAPEVAARVTGAPLLNATLIVGGALALQAMVRVRRGAAAGSTLRAAS
;
A
#
# COMPACT_ATOMS: atom_id res chain seq x y z
N MET A 1 -18.93 12.37 2.62
CA MET A 1 -17.68 12.08 3.36
C MET A 1 -17.14 13.39 3.90
N PRO A 2 -16.87 13.52 5.21
CA PRO A 2 -16.22 14.72 5.74
C PRO A 2 -14.86 14.87 5.05
N ARG A 3 -14.61 16.05 4.46
CA ARG A 3 -13.46 16.32 3.57
C ARG A 3 -12.10 16.01 4.22
N ASP A 4 -12.02 16.07 5.55
CA ASP A 4 -10.79 15.83 6.32
C ASP A 4 -10.38 14.35 6.33
N SER A 5 -11.36 13.44 6.32
CA SER A 5 -11.09 12.00 6.30
C SER A 5 -10.46 11.53 4.99
N ALA A 6 -10.77 12.17 3.86
CA ALA A 6 -10.20 11.84 2.56
C ALA A 6 -8.75 12.33 2.45
N ARG A 7 -8.46 13.54 2.95
CA ARG A 7 -7.11 14.12 2.96
C ARG A 7 -6.14 13.27 3.78
N LEU A 8 -6.54 12.86 4.98
CA LEU A 8 -5.74 11.98 5.84
C LEU A 8 -5.48 10.62 5.19
N ARG A 9 -6.47 10.05 4.50
CA ARG A 9 -6.31 8.78 3.77
C ARG A 9 -5.34 8.89 2.60
N ILE A 10 -5.47 9.94 1.79
CA ILE A 10 -4.54 10.20 0.69
C ILE A 10 -3.12 10.36 1.24
N LEU A 11 -2.95 11.15 2.31
CA LEU A 11 -1.65 11.37 2.94
C LEU A 11 -1.04 10.07 3.49
N ALA A 12 -1.85 9.24 4.16
CA ALA A 12 -1.41 7.94 4.65
C ALA A 12 -0.98 6.99 3.51
N ILE A 13 -1.73 6.94 2.41
CA ILE A 13 -1.42 6.11 1.23
C ILE A 13 -0.12 6.60 0.55
N THR A 14 0.03 7.92 0.39
CA THR A 14 1.22 8.55 -0.16
C THR A 14 2.46 8.24 0.67
N LEU A 15 2.39 8.44 1.99
CA LEU A 15 3.51 8.18 2.89
C LEU A 15 3.87 6.70 2.95
N ALA A 16 2.88 5.81 3.08
CA ALA A 16 3.12 4.36 3.08
C ALA A 16 3.74 3.90 1.76
N SER A 17 3.33 4.48 0.64
CA SER A 17 3.89 4.18 -0.68
C SER A 17 5.31 4.69 -0.83
N GLY A 18 5.62 5.88 -0.30
CA GLY A 18 6.97 6.42 -0.27
C GLY A 18 7.92 5.60 0.59
N LEU A 19 7.49 5.25 1.82
CA LEU A 19 8.23 4.37 2.72
C LEU A 19 8.47 2.99 2.09
N SER A 20 7.45 2.44 1.43
CA SER A 20 7.57 1.18 0.70
C SER A 20 8.62 1.28 -0.41
N GLY A 21 8.62 2.34 -1.22
CA GLY A 21 9.63 2.56 -2.25
C GLY A 21 11.05 2.70 -1.69
N ALA A 22 11.20 3.45 -0.60
CA ALA A 22 12.48 3.61 0.08
C ALA A 22 13.01 2.28 0.63
N LEU A 23 12.15 1.49 1.28
CA LEU A 23 12.52 0.17 1.82
C LEU A 23 12.84 -0.84 0.72
N LEU A 24 12.12 -0.79 -0.41
CA LEU A 24 12.37 -1.71 -1.52
C LEU A 24 13.77 -1.53 -2.12
N TYR A 25 14.29 -0.31 -2.11
CA TYR A 25 15.58 0.06 -2.72
C TYR A 25 16.65 0.42 -1.68
N SER A 26 16.41 0.21 -0.38
CA SER A 26 17.39 0.49 0.67
C SER A 26 18.65 -0.36 0.54
N HIS A 27 18.52 -1.54 -0.07
CA HIS A 27 19.62 -2.49 -0.30
C HIS A 27 20.47 -2.17 -1.53
N THR A 28 19.99 -1.33 -2.46
CA THR A 28 20.77 -0.90 -3.62
C THR A 28 21.72 0.23 -3.22
N GLY A 29 23.01 -0.10 -3.09
CA GLY A 29 24.06 0.90 -2.90
C GLY A 29 24.16 1.81 -4.13
N GLY A 30 23.94 3.11 -3.94
CA GLY A 30 24.04 4.09 -5.01
C GLY A 30 23.65 5.50 -4.56
N GLN A 31 24.22 6.50 -5.21
CA GLN A 31 23.86 7.90 -5.02
C GLN A 31 23.63 8.57 -6.38
N ILE A 32 22.65 9.46 -6.44
CA ILE A 32 22.41 10.35 -7.58
C ILE A 32 22.48 11.77 -7.03
N SER A 33 23.38 12.58 -7.58
CA SER A 33 23.59 13.97 -7.15
C SER A 33 23.83 14.13 -5.63
N GLY A 34 24.58 13.18 -5.03
CA GLY A 34 24.89 13.18 -3.60
C GLY A 34 23.75 12.72 -2.67
N GLN A 35 22.57 12.41 -3.21
CA GLN A 35 21.47 11.83 -2.45
C GLN A 35 21.41 10.32 -2.64
N PRO A 36 21.07 9.54 -1.59
CA PRO A 36 20.95 8.10 -1.72
C PRO A 36 19.77 7.72 -2.61
N VAL A 37 19.97 6.72 -3.48
CA VAL A 37 18.97 6.27 -4.47
C VAL A 37 17.64 5.90 -3.83
N TRP A 38 17.66 5.26 -2.66
CA TRP A 38 16.44 4.87 -1.94
C TRP A 38 15.55 6.06 -1.57
N LEU A 39 16.14 7.23 -1.33
CA LEU A 39 15.37 8.43 -0.99
C LEU A 39 14.66 8.98 -2.22
N ILE A 40 15.36 8.99 -3.37
CA ILE A 40 14.81 9.44 -4.65
C ILE A 40 13.70 8.49 -5.13
N THR A 41 13.92 7.18 -5.07
CA THR A 41 12.92 6.19 -5.48
C THR A 41 11.70 6.21 -4.56
N GLY A 42 11.90 6.35 -3.24
CA GLY A 42 10.82 6.58 -2.27
C GLY A 42 10.01 7.83 -2.58
N GLY A 43 10.69 8.95 -2.87
CA GLY A 43 10.04 10.22 -3.26
C GLY A 43 9.22 10.10 -4.54
N LEU A 44 9.77 9.47 -5.58
CA LEU A 44 9.05 9.22 -6.84
C LEU A 44 7.81 8.34 -6.62
N TYR A 45 7.93 7.30 -5.80
CA TYR A 45 6.81 6.43 -5.45
C TYR A 45 5.70 7.18 -4.71
N ALA A 46 6.08 8.02 -3.73
CA ALA A 46 5.14 8.86 -3.00
C ALA A 46 4.41 9.82 -3.97
N ALA A 47 5.16 10.51 -4.83
CA ALA A 47 4.60 11.48 -5.76
C ALA A 47 3.62 10.83 -6.76
N MET A 48 4.05 9.75 -7.42
CA MET A 48 3.23 9.05 -8.42
C MET A 48 1.96 8.46 -7.81
N ILE A 49 2.08 7.75 -6.68
CA ILE A 49 0.90 7.13 -6.04
C ILE A 49 0.02 8.17 -5.38
N GLY A 50 0.60 9.20 -4.76
CA GLY A 50 -0.18 10.31 -4.20
C GLY A 50 -1.02 11.00 -5.26
N LEU A 51 -0.45 11.26 -6.44
CA LEU A 51 -1.19 11.80 -7.58
C LEU A 51 -2.32 10.85 -8.03
N CYS A 52 -2.02 9.56 -8.22
CA CYS A 52 -3.02 8.56 -8.56
C CYS A 52 -4.14 8.48 -7.50
N ALA A 53 -3.80 8.54 -6.22
CA ALA A 53 -4.77 8.53 -5.12
C ALA A 53 -5.67 9.76 -5.17
N ILE A 54 -5.12 10.97 -5.41
CA ILE A 54 -5.91 12.19 -5.59
C ILE A 54 -6.91 12.03 -6.75
N VAL A 55 -6.45 11.53 -7.90
CA VAL A 55 -7.30 11.30 -9.07
C VAL A 55 -8.40 10.28 -8.76
N ILE A 56 -8.07 9.13 -8.19
CA ILE A 56 -9.05 8.08 -7.88
C ILE A 56 -10.06 8.56 -6.83
N PHE A 57 -9.64 9.26 -5.78
CA PHE A 57 -10.59 9.82 -4.82
C PHE A 57 -11.50 10.90 -5.43
N ARG A 58 -11.04 11.59 -6.47
CA ARG A 58 -11.81 12.63 -7.17
C ARG A 58 -12.85 12.08 -8.15
N PHE A 59 -12.53 11.01 -8.86
CA PHE A 59 -13.38 10.43 -9.92
C PHE A 59 -14.08 9.12 -9.51
N PHE A 60 -13.45 8.33 -8.64
CA PHE A 60 -13.85 6.97 -8.29
C PHE A 60 -13.84 6.72 -6.77
N PRO A 61 -14.60 7.48 -5.96
CA PRO A 61 -14.52 7.44 -4.49
C PRO A 61 -14.86 6.07 -3.88
N ARG A 62 -15.61 5.22 -4.60
CA ARG A 62 -15.93 3.84 -4.18
C ARG A 62 -14.70 2.93 -4.08
N PHE A 63 -13.62 3.25 -4.79
CA PHE A 63 -12.37 2.47 -4.77
C PHE A 63 -11.40 2.90 -3.65
N GLY A 64 -11.74 3.92 -2.86
CA GLY A 64 -10.89 4.40 -1.77
C GLY A 64 -10.40 3.32 -0.79
N PRO A 65 -11.25 2.38 -0.32
CA PRO A 65 -10.80 1.29 0.55
C PRO A 65 -9.79 0.35 -0.14
N PHE A 66 -9.99 0.09 -1.44
CA PHE A 66 -9.11 -0.78 -2.22
C PHE A 66 -7.70 -0.20 -2.32
N LEU A 67 -7.58 1.12 -2.55
CA LEU A 67 -6.30 1.82 -2.52
C LEU A 67 -5.57 1.70 -1.17
N GLY A 68 -6.33 1.74 -0.08
CA GLY A 68 -5.78 1.51 1.27
C GLY A 68 -5.19 0.11 1.40
N TYR A 69 -5.89 -0.92 0.93
CA TYR A 69 -5.41 -2.30 0.95
C TYR A 69 -4.16 -2.48 0.07
N THR A 70 -4.15 -1.93 -1.16
CA THR A 70 -2.96 -2.00 -2.02
C THR A 70 -1.75 -1.33 -1.40
N SER A 71 -1.93 -0.18 -0.75
CA SER A 71 -0.84 0.52 -0.06
C SER A 71 -0.33 -0.28 1.14
N ALA A 72 -1.23 -0.90 1.91
CA ALA A 72 -0.87 -1.74 3.05
C ALA A 72 -0.11 -2.99 2.61
N THR A 73 -0.60 -3.70 1.58
CA THR A 73 0.08 -4.89 1.03
C THR A 73 1.45 -4.53 0.49
N ARG A 74 1.58 -3.38 -0.19
CA ARG A 74 2.87 -2.92 -0.70
C ARG A 74 3.87 -2.61 0.42
N LEU A 75 3.40 -1.98 1.49
CA LEU A 75 4.23 -1.73 2.67
C LEU A 75 4.66 -3.04 3.31
N MET A 76 3.75 -4.00 3.52
CA MET A 76 4.08 -5.33 4.05
C MET A 76 5.12 -6.03 3.19
N LEU A 77 4.93 -6.05 1.86
CA LEU A 77 5.88 -6.65 0.93
C LEU A 77 7.26 -5.99 1.00
N ALA A 78 7.30 -4.66 1.08
CA ALA A 78 8.55 -3.92 1.22
C ALA A 78 9.25 -4.18 2.55
N THR A 79 8.50 -4.30 3.65
CA THR A 79 9.06 -4.70 4.95
C THR A 79 9.61 -6.13 4.88
N THR A 80 8.90 -7.07 4.24
CA THR A 80 9.41 -8.44 4.03
C THR A 80 10.68 -8.44 3.19
N CYS A 81 10.75 -7.63 2.14
CA CYS A 81 11.94 -7.49 1.30
C CYS A 81 13.13 -6.89 2.07
N ALA A 82 12.88 -5.95 2.98
CA ALA A 82 13.91 -5.37 3.83
C ALA A 82 14.48 -6.38 4.84
N LEU A 83 13.66 -7.33 5.31
CA LEU A 83 14.07 -8.40 6.23
C LEU A 83 14.72 -9.60 5.49
N ALA A 84 14.39 -9.81 4.21
CA ALA A 84 14.87 -10.93 3.39
C ALA A 84 15.34 -10.43 2.01
N PRO A 85 16.63 -10.06 1.86
CA PRO A 85 17.18 -9.48 0.63
C PRO A 85 17.05 -10.37 -0.61
N GLU A 86 17.10 -11.69 -0.44
CA GLU A 86 16.92 -12.67 -1.52
C GLU A 86 15.51 -12.60 -2.14
N VAL A 87 14.50 -12.32 -1.31
CA VAL A 87 13.12 -12.11 -1.76
C VAL A 87 13.01 -10.78 -2.50
N ALA A 88 13.69 -9.75 -2.01
CA ALA A 88 13.73 -8.43 -2.65
C ALA A 88 14.20 -8.52 -4.10
N ALA A 89 15.32 -9.21 -4.37
CA ALA A 89 15.89 -9.35 -5.70
C ALA A 89 14.93 -10.07 -6.68
N ARG A 90 14.22 -11.10 -6.23
CA ARG A 90 13.23 -11.83 -7.06
C ARG A 90 11.99 -11.00 -7.35
N VAL A 91 11.53 -10.22 -6.38
CA VAL A 91 10.33 -9.38 -6.49
C VAL A 91 10.59 -8.13 -7.33
N THR A 92 11.77 -7.49 -7.20
CA THR A 92 12.13 -6.34 -8.03
C THR A 92 12.45 -6.74 -9.47
N GLY A 93 13.06 -7.91 -9.67
CA GLY A 93 13.35 -8.47 -10.99
C GLY A 93 12.13 -8.97 -11.76
N ALA A 94 10.98 -9.17 -11.11
CA ALA A 94 9.76 -9.68 -11.72
C ALA A 94 8.56 -8.73 -11.50
N PRO A 95 8.37 -7.71 -12.36
CA PRO A 95 7.31 -6.71 -12.21
C PRO A 95 5.90 -7.30 -12.13
N LEU A 96 5.63 -8.34 -12.92
CA LEU A 96 4.34 -9.06 -12.91
C LEU A 96 4.09 -9.76 -11.56
N LEU A 97 5.11 -10.39 -10.98
CA LEU A 97 5.01 -11.04 -9.68
C LEU A 97 4.72 -9.99 -8.59
N ASN A 98 5.45 -8.87 -8.60
CA ASN A 98 5.24 -7.78 -7.65
C ASN A 98 3.81 -7.23 -7.73
N ALA A 99 3.31 -6.94 -8.94
CA ALA A 99 1.95 -6.50 -9.14
C ALA A 99 0.92 -7.52 -8.65
N THR A 100 1.13 -8.81 -8.93
CA THR A 100 0.25 -9.91 -8.49
C THR A 100 0.21 -10.02 -6.97
N LEU A 101 1.36 -9.92 -6.30
CA LEU A 101 1.44 -9.95 -4.83
C LEU A 101 0.71 -8.77 -4.19
N ILE A 102 0.90 -7.56 -4.74
CA ILE A 102 0.24 -6.35 -4.23
C ILE A 102 -1.28 -6.43 -4.42
N VAL A 103 -1.73 -6.74 -5.64
CA VAL A 103 -3.17 -6.76 -5.96
C VAL A 103 -3.86 -7.95 -5.29
N GLY A 104 -3.26 -9.14 -5.37
CA GLY A 104 -3.77 -10.34 -4.72
C GLY A 104 -3.84 -10.21 -3.21
N GLY A 105 -2.80 -9.66 -2.58
CA GLY A 105 -2.80 -9.36 -1.14
C GLY A 105 -3.84 -8.30 -0.76
N ALA A 106 -4.07 -7.29 -1.60
CA ALA A 106 -5.11 -6.30 -1.36
C ALA A 106 -6.51 -6.91 -1.41
N LEU A 107 -6.77 -7.80 -2.37
CA LEU A 107 -8.02 -8.56 -2.46
C LEU A 107 -8.21 -9.49 -1.25
N ALA A 108 -7.15 -10.17 -0.81
CA ALA A 108 -7.20 -11.03 0.38
C ALA A 108 -7.51 -10.23 1.65
N LEU A 109 -6.84 -9.09 1.87
CA LEU A 109 -7.14 -8.18 2.99
C LEU A 109 -8.59 -7.67 2.94
N GLN A 110 -9.06 -7.31 1.75
CA GLN A 110 -10.45 -6.89 1.56
C GLN A 110 -11.43 -8.00 1.92
N ALA A 111 -11.17 -9.25 1.51
CA ALA A 111 -12.00 -10.40 1.84
C ALA A 111 -12.02 -10.65 3.37
N MET A 112 -10.86 -10.63 4.03
CA MET A 112 -10.75 -10.81 5.48
C MET A 112 -11.55 -9.76 6.26
N VAL A 113 -11.47 -8.49 5.85
CA VAL A 113 -12.24 -7.41 6.50
C VAL A 113 -13.74 -7.58 6.32
N ARG A 114 -14.20 -8.04 5.14
CA ARG A 114 -15.61 -8.34 4.90
C ARG A 114 -16.11 -9.47 5.80
N VAL A 115 -15.35 -10.55 5.92
CA VAL A 115 -15.69 -11.70 6.79
C VAL A 115 -15.79 -11.26 8.26
N ARG A 116 -14.80 -10.51 8.77
CA ARG A 116 -14.81 -10.01 10.15
C ARG A 116 -16.01 -9.13 10.48
N ARG A 117 -16.42 -8.26 9.54
CA ARG A 117 -17.60 -7.41 9.72
C ARG A 117 -18.91 -8.21 9.72
N GLY A 118 -19.01 -9.22 8.86
CA GLY A 118 -20.15 -10.13 8.85
C GLY A 118 -20.29 -10.90 10.16
N ALA A 119 -19.17 -11.41 10.69
CA ALA A 119 -19.15 -12.12 11.97
C ALA A 119 -19.56 -11.22 13.15
N ALA A 120 -19.05 -9.99 13.20
CA ALA A 120 -19.39 -9.02 14.26
C ALA A 120 -20.88 -8.61 14.24
N ALA A 121 -21.45 -8.39 13.04
CA ALA A 121 -22.87 -8.07 12.89
C ALA A 121 -23.78 -9.23 13.32
N GLY A 122 -23.37 -10.48 13.05
CA GLY A 122 -24.07 -11.67 13.52
C GLY A 122 -24.06 -11.82 15.04
N SER A 123 -22.94 -11.49 15.71
CA SER A 123 -22.87 -11.54 17.17
C SER A 123 -23.74 -10.49 17.87
N THR A 124 -23.89 -9.30 17.30
CA THR A 124 -24.76 -8.26 17.87
C THR A 124 -26.24 -8.60 17.74
N LEU A 125 -26.64 -9.23 16.63
CA LEU A 125 -28.02 -9.68 16.42
C LEU A 125 -28.40 -10.80 17.39
N ARG A 126 -27.47 -11.73 17.66
CA ARG A 126 -27.67 -12.84 18.59
C ARG A 126 -27.67 -12.44 20.07
N ALA A 127 -27.04 -11.31 20.39
CA ALA A 127 -27.06 -10.72 21.73
C ALA A 127 -28.32 -9.87 21.98
N ALA A 128 -29.04 -9.50 20.93
CA ALA A 128 -30.27 -8.70 20.99
C ALA A 128 -31.56 -9.56 20.92
N SER A 129 -31.43 -10.86 20.68
CA SER A 129 -32.52 -11.87 20.65
C SER A 129 -32.53 -12.70 21.93
#